data_AF-A0A8T3Y860-F1
#
_entry.id   AF-A0A8T3Y860-F1
#
_cell.length_a   1.000
_cell.length_b   1.000
_cell.length_c   1.000
_cell.angle_alpha   90.00
_cell.angle_beta   90.00
_cell.angle_gamma   90.00
#
_symmetry.space_group_name_H-M   'P 1'
#
loop_
_entity.id
_entity.type
_entity.pdbx_description
1 polymer ?
#
loop_
_entity_poly.entity_id
_entity_poly.type
_entity_poly.pdbx_seq_one_letter_code
_entity_poly.pdbx_strand_id
1 'polypeptide(L)'
;MDIEELKKLNSLTVELKKHGMPADEAFKQAESLIRAKEDVGPVVMEHAAPSQDFMLEKKFSLMLDMNNKKFQEAIDVLSKMISSVSQELASVRGELAEARQVLKQKKDLPVQKEKQEALPKQESHPRQGSFQPSDVSIEKMFYFGKK
;
A
#
# COMPACT_ATOMS: atom_id res chain seq x y z
N MET A 1 47.07 20.85 0.93
CA MET A 1 46.49 19.58 0.49
C MET A 1 47.52 18.87 -0.35
N ASP A 2 48.09 17.82 0.21
CA ASP A 2 48.95 16.93 -0.55
C ASP A 2 48.14 16.19 -1.64
N ILE A 3 48.84 15.76 -2.69
CA ILE A 3 48.23 15.03 -3.82
C ILE A 3 47.48 13.77 -3.33
N GLU A 4 47.95 13.17 -2.23
CA GLU A 4 47.32 12.01 -1.60
C GLU A 4 46.01 12.36 -0.86
N GLU A 5 45.98 13.49 -0.14
CA GLU A 5 44.76 13.99 0.49
C GLU A 5 43.71 14.29 -0.56
N LEU A 6 44.10 14.92 -1.68
CA LEU A 6 43.17 15.26 -2.76
C LEU A 6 42.57 14.01 -3.42
N LYS A 7 43.35 12.93 -3.56
CA LYS A 7 42.86 11.64 -4.05
C LYS A 7 41.87 11.00 -3.08
N LYS A 8 42.16 11.03 -1.77
CA LYS A 8 41.27 10.51 -0.72
C LYS A 8 39.98 11.33 -0.60
N LEU A 9 40.07 12.64 -0.71
CA LEU A 9 38.92 13.55 -0.70
C LEU A 9 37.98 13.23 -1.86
N ASN A 10 38.53 13.05 -3.06
CA ASN A 10 37.75 12.67 -4.23
C ASN A 10 37.12 11.28 -4.10
N SER A 11 37.82 10.29 -3.55
CA SER A 11 37.22 8.96 -3.35
C SER A 11 36.09 8.98 -2.33
N LEU A 12 36.29 9.64 -1.18
CA LEU A 12 35.28 9.81 -0.14
C LEU A 12 34.05 10.57 -0.63
N THR A 13 34.26 11.65 -1.38
CA THR A 13 33.15 12.43 -1.95
C THR A 13 32.32 11.59 -2.93
N VAL A 14 32.95 10.73 -3.74
CA VAL A 14 32.25 9.82 -4.66
C VAL A 14 31.46 8.75 -3.91
N GLU A 15 32.03 8.19 -2.84
CA GLU A 15 31.32 7.22 -1.99
C GLU A 15 30.11 7.85 -1.30
N LEU A 16 30.26 9.03 -0.71
CA LEU A 16 29.16 9.75 -0.07
C LEU A 16 28.04 10.11 -1.06
N LYS A 17 28.40 10.49 -2.29
CA LYS A 17 27.42 10.68 -3.38
C LYS A 17 26.69 9.39 -3.75
N LYS A 18 27.37 8.24 -3.78
CA LYS A 18 26.71 6.94 -4.02
C LYS A 18 25.69 6.59 -2.92
N HIS A 19 25.89 7.09 -1.71
CA HIS A 19 24.95 6.95 -0.59
C HIS A 19 23.80 7.97 -0.61
N GLY A 20 23.67 8.77 -1.68
CA GLY A 20 22.55 9.71 -1.86
C GLY A 20 22.77 11.08 -1.22
N MET A 21 24.00 11.40 -0.80
CA MET A 21 24.32 12.71 -0.24
C MET A 21 24.49 13.76 -1.36
N PRO A 22 23.93 14.97 -1.23
CA PRO A 22 24.11 16.03 -2.22
C PRO A 22 25.59 16.45 -2.31
N ALA A 23 25.99 16.90 -3.51
CA ALA A 23 27.40 17.11 -3.84
C ALA A 23 28.15 18.06 -2.89
N ASP A 24 27.46 19.10 -2.43
CA ASP A 24 28.05 20.12 -1.56
C ASP A 24 28.21 19.64 -0.11
N GLU A 25 27.34 18.76 0.35
CA GLU A 25 27.43 18.15 1.69
C GLU A 25 28.47 17.03 1.71
N ALA A 26 28.50 16.20 0.66
CA ALA A 26 29.47 15.13 0.50
C ALA A 26 30.91 15.65 0.50
N PHE A 27 31.16 16.77 -0.18
CA PHE A 27 32.49 17.39 -0.21
C PHE A 27 32.91 17.91 1.16
N LYS A 28 32.03 18.66 1.84
CA LYS A 28 32.30 19.21 3.18
C LYS A 28 32.54 18.12 4.22
N GLN A 29 31.79 17.03 4.14
CA GLN A 29 31.94 15.91 5.05
C GLN A 29 33.19 15.08 4.77
N ALA A 30 33.58 14.90 3.50
CA ALA A 30 34.85 14.27 3.16
C ALA A 30 36.05 15.12 3.62
N GLU A 31 35.95 16.45 3.50
CA GLU A 31 36.98 17.39 3.94
C GLU A 31 37.15 17.39 5.47
N SER A 32 36.05 17.37 6.22
CA SER A 32 36.11 17.33 7.69
C SER A 32 36.72 16.04 8.22
N LEU A 33 36.46 14.89 7.58
CA LEU A 33 37.01 13.58 7.98
C LEU A 33 38.53 13.49 7.76
N ILE A 34 39.05 14.10 6.69
CA ILE A 34 40.49 14.13 6.42
C ILE A 34 41.18 15.06 7.40
N ARG A 35 40.61 16.25 7.63
CA ARG A 35 41.18 17.25 8.54
C ARG A 35 41.15 16.81 10.01
N ALA A 36 40.07 16.14 10.44
CA ALA A 36 39.96 15.62 11.81
C ALA A 36 40.98 14.52 12.12
N LYS A 37 41.48 13.82 11.09
CA LYS A 37 42.46 12.75 11.26
C LYS A 37 43.89 13.27 11.40
N GLU A 38 44.17 14.49 10.92
CA GLU A 38 45.49 15.14 11.03
C GLU A 38 45.69 15.82 12.39
N ASP A 39 44.63 16.15 13.12
CA ASP A 39 44.69 16.96 14.34
C ASP A 39 44.65 16.15 15.65
N VAL A 40 44.85 14.82 15.59
CA VAL A 40 44.89 13.98 16.81
C VAL A 40 46.29 13.98 17.42
N GLY A 41 46.68 15.13 18.00
CA GLY A 41 47.55 15.14 19.17
C GLY A 41 46.81 14.56 20.39
N PRO A 42 47.50 14.16 21.47
CA PRO A 42 46.86 13.54 22.62
C PRO A 42 46.06 14.60 23.39
N VAL A 43 44.75 14.65 23.17
CA VAL A 43 43.86 15.60 23.86
C VAL A 43 43.61 15.10 25.28
N VAL A 44 44.20 15.83 26.21
CA VAL A 44 43.87 15.88 27.64
C VAL A 44 42.36 16.08 27.80
N MET A 45 41.73 15.22 28.60
CA MET A 45 40.36 15.41 29.06
C MET A 45 40.26 16.73 29.84
N GLU A 46 39.55 17.71 29.29
CA GLU A 46 39.15 18.89 30.03
C GLU A 46 37.68 19.22 29.77
N HIS A 47 36.98 19.48 30.87
CA HIS A 47 35.54 19.69 30.97
C HIS A 47 35.04 20.84 30.09
N ALA A 48 34.19 20.54 29.11
CA ALA A 48 33.45 21.55 28.34
C ALA A 48 31.93 21.31 28.46
N ALA A 49 31.19 22.42 28.51
CA ALA A 49 29.74 22.57 28.62
C ALA A 49 28.92 21.55 27.81
N PRO A 50 27.65 21.24 28.19
CA PRO A 50 26.80 20.34 27.41
C PRO A 50 26.76 20.83 25.96
N SER A 51 27.43 20.08 25.10
CA SER A 51 27.56 20.36 23.68
C SER A 51 26.14 20.49 23.10
N GLN A 52 25.96 21.45 22.19
CA GLN A 52 24.69 21.61 21.47
C GLN A 52 24.23 20.27 20.85
N ASP A 53 25.17 19.38 20.56
CA ASP A 53 24.98 18.00 20.12
C ASP A 53 24.10 17.18 21.08
N PHE A 54 24.27 17.26 22.40
CA PHE A 54 23.42 16.53 23.36
C PHE A 54 21.97 17.01 23.31
N MET A 55 21.77 18.32 23.12
CA MET A 55 20.42 18.90 22.96
C MET A 55 19.79 18.53 21.61
N LEU A 56 20.59 18.46 20.53
CA LEU A 56 20.11 17.98 19.23
C LEU A 56 19.74 16.50 19.28
N GLU A 57 20.58 15.66 19.89
CA GLU A 57 20.35 14.24 20.05
C GLU A 57 19.07 13.97 20.84
N LYS A 58 18.88 14.68 21.95
CA LYS A 58 17.64 14.59 22.74
C LYS A 58 16.40 15.03 21.97
N LYS A 59 16.49 16.08 21.14
CA LYS A 59 15.40 16.51 20.26
C LYS A 59 15.09 15.49 19.18
N PHE A 60 16.12 14.89 18.59
CA PHE A 60 15.97 13.85 17.58
C PHE A 60 15.33 12.58 18.16
N SER A 61 15.80 12.15 19.33
CA SER A 61 15.20 11.06 20.10
C SER A 61 13.73 11.34 20.40
N LEU A 62 13.39 12.54 20.88
CA LEU A 62 12.01 12.91 21.17
C LEU A 62 11.13 12.91 19.91
N MET A 63 11.67 13.39 18.78
CA MET A 63 10.95 13.41 17.51
C MET A 63 10.71 11.99 16.98
N LEU A 64 11.68 11.09 17.13
CA LEU A 64 11.54 9.68 16.82
C LEU A 64 10.47 9.02 17.70
N ASP A 65 10.50 9.27 19.01
CA ASP A 65 9.50 8.72 19.94
C ASP A 65 8.09 9.21 19.62
N MET A 66 7.94 10.51 19.31
CA MET A 66 6.67 11.07 18.88
C MET A 66 6.18 10.46 17.55
N ASN A 67 7.07 10.25 16.59
CA ASN A 67 6.72 9.63 15.32
C ASN A 67 6.36 8.15 15.49
N ASN A 68 7.13 7.40 16.27
CA ASN A 68 6.83 6.01 16.61
C ASN A 68 5.47 5.89 17.31
N LYS A 69 5.16 6.81 18.23
CA LYS A 69 3.84 6.86 18.86
C LYS A 69 2.71 7.11 17.85
N LYS A 70 2.88 8.08 16.93
CA LYS A 70 1.90 8.34 15.86
C LYS A 70 1.72 7.13 14.94
N PHE A 71 2.80 6.43 14.60
CA PHE A 71 2.73 5.20 13.81
C PHE A 71 1.98 4.11 14.58
N GLN A 72 2.25 3.95 15.87
CA GLN A 72 1.53 2.99 16.71
C GLN A 72 0.04 3.30 16.77
N GLU A 73 -0.34 4.57 16.96
CA GLU A 73 -1.75 5.00 16.95
C GLU A 73 -2.42 4.73 15.60
N ALA A 74 -1.74 5.01 14.49
CA ALA A 74 -2.25 4.72 13.15
C ALA A 74 -2.42 3.21 12.91
N ILE A 75 -1.46 2.40 13.37
CA ILE A 75 -1.53 0.94 13.32
C ILE A 75 -2.73 0.43 14.14
N ASP A 76 -2.92 0.94 15.36
CA ASP A 76 -4.02 0.54 16.23
C ASP A 76 -5.39 0.87 15.61
N VAL A 77 -5.51 2.03 14.96
CA VAL A 77 -6.73 2.42 14.23
C VAL A 77 -6.98 1.48 13.04
N LEU A 78 -5.95 1.20 12.24
CA LEU A 78 -6.06 0.26 11.12
C LEU A 78 -6.43 -1.15 11.59
N SER A 79 -5.81 -1.66 12.66
CA SER A 79 -6.14 -2.96 13.24
C SER A 79 -7.59 -3.05 13.72
N LYS A 80 -8.12 -1.97 14.31
CA LYS A 80 -9.54 -1.88 14.69
C LYS A 80 -10.46 -1.91 13.46
N MET A 81 -10.13 -1.16 12.41
CA MET A 81 -10.91 -1.16 11.16
C MET A 81 -10.91 -2.55 10.49
N ILE A 82 -9.75 -3.20 10.40
CA ILE A 82 -9.63 -4.56 9.85
C ILE A 82 -10.48 -5.55 10.65
N SER A 83 -10.46 -5.44 11.98
CA SER A 83 -11.26 -6.30 12.86
C SER A 83 -12.77 -6.08 12.65
N SER A 84 -13.21 -4.82 12.53
CA SER A 84 -14.61 -4.47 12.24
C SER A 84 -15.07 -5.04 10.91
N VAL A 85 -14.30 -4.81 9.83
CA VAL A 85 -14.62 -5.32 8.50
C VAL A 85 -14.61 -6.85 8.49
N SER A 86 -13.67 -7.49 9.19
CA SER A 86 -13.64 -8.95 9.33
C SER A 86 -14.88 -9.48 10.03
N GLN A 87 -15.38 -8.78 11.05
CA GLN A 87 -16.60 -9.15 11.77
C GLN A 87 -17.84 -8.96 10.89
N GLU A 88 -17.94 -7.84 10.18
CA GLU A 88 -19.03 -7.59 9.22
C GLU A 88 -19.07 -8.64 8.12
N LEU A 89 -17.91 -9.01 7.56
CA LEU A 89 -17.81 -10.08 6.56
C LEU A 89 -18.24 -11.44 7.12
N ALA A 90 -17.93 -11.73 8.39
CA ALA A 90 -18.38 -12.95 9.05
C ALA A 90 -19.91 -12.97 9.21
N SER A 91 -20.51 -11.86 9.63
CA SER A 91 -21.97 -11.73 9.74
C SER A 91 -22.68 -11.90 8.40
N VAL A 92 -22.23 -11.20 7.35
CA VAL A 92 -22.80 -11.31 6.00
C VAL A 92 -22.67 -12.74 5.44
N ARG A 93 -21.55 -13.41 5.69
CA ARG A 93 -21.38 -14.82 5.31
C ARG A 93 -22.35 -15.73 6.06
N GLY A 94 -22.63 -15.46 7.33
CA GLY A 94 -23.63 -16.16 8.12
C GLY A 94 -25.04 -16.00 7.54
N GLU A 95 -25.48 -14.75 7.31
CA GLU A 95 -26.78 -14.45 6.71
C GLU A 95 -26.93 -15.07 5.31
N LEU A 96 -25.88 -15.03 4.50
CA LEU A 96 -25.88 -15.67 3.17
C LEU A 96 -26.02 -17.19 3.27
N ALA A 97 -25.39 -17.82 4.27
CA ALA A 97 -25.49 -19.25 4.51
C ALA A 97 -26.92 -19.64 4.92
N GLU A 98 -27.55 -18.87 5.82
CA GLU A 98 -28.95 -19.07 6.23
C GLU A 98 -29.91 -18.88 5.05
N ALA A 99 -29.77 -17.80 4.28
CA ALA A 99 -30.60 -17.54 3.10
C ALA A 99 -30.49 -18.68 2.07
N ARG A 100 -29.28 -19.23 1.87
CA ARG A 100 -29.07 -20.40 1.01
C ARG A 100 -29.72 -21.67 1.55
N GLN A 101 -29.77 -21.86 2.86
CA GLN A 101 -30.40 -23.02 3.49
C GLN A 101 -31.93 -22.98 3.34
N VAL A 102 -32.54 -21.81 3.51
CA VAL A 102 -33.99 -21.60 3.28
C VAL A 102 -34.36 -21.89 1.82
N LEU A 103 -33.53 -21.46 0.87
CA LEU A 103 -33.76 -21.75 -0.55
C LEU A 103 -33.63 -23.24 -0.91
N LYS A 104 -32.76 -23.98 -0.22
CA LYS A 104 -32.65 -25.44 -0.41
C LYS A 104 -33.88 -26.16 0.13
N GLN A 105 -34.39 -25.78 1.31
CA GLN A 105 -35.58 -26.39 1.90
C GLN A 105 -36.86 -26.14 1.08
N LYS A 106 -36.98 -25.00 0.38
CA LYS A 106 -38.11 -24.75 -0.54
C LYS A 106 -38.08 -25.58 -1.82
N LYS A 107 -36.98 -26.27 -2.15
CA LYS A 107 -36.85 -27.07 -3.37
C LYS A 107 -37.34 -28.51 -3.22
N ASP A 108 -37.69 -28.94 -2.01
CA ASP A 108 -38.20 -30.29 -1.69
C ASP A 108 -39.72 -30.34 -1.51
N LEU A 109 -40.45 -29.29 -1.90
CA LEU A 109 -41.89 -29.44 -2.15
C LEU A 109 -42.06 -30.17 -3.50
N PRO A 110 -42.81 -31.29 -3.54
CA PRO A 110 -43.06 -31.99 -4.78
C PRO A 110 -43.82 -31.05 -5.70
N VAL A 111 -43.15 -30.57 -6.74
CA VAL A 111 -43.78 -29.96 -7.91
C VAL A 111 -44.72 -31.03 -8.46
N GLN A 112 -46.01 -30.94 -8.11
CA GLN A 112 -47.05 -31.57 -8.88
C GLN A 112 -46.85 -31.07 -10.31
N LYS A 113 -46.48 -32.00 -11.20
CA LYS A 113 -46.54 -31.81 -12.63
C LYS A 113 -48.02 -31.68 -12.98
N GLU A 114 -48.59 -30.50 -12.76
CA GLU A 114 -49.76 -30.09 -13.51
C GLU A 114 -49.31 -29.98 -14.95
N LYS A 115 -49.81 -30.95 -15.71
CA LYS A 115 -49.77 -31.06 -17.14
C LYS A 115 -50.29 -29.74 -17.70
N GLN A 116 -49.39 -28.82 -18.06
CA GLN A 116 -49.74 -27.62 -18.78
C GLN A 116 -50.38 -28.03 -20.10
N GLU A 117 -51.71 -27.92 -20.15
CA GLU A 117 -52.44 -27.78 -21.40
C GLU A 117 -51.86 -26.59 -22.17
N ALA A 118 -51.68 -26.80 -23.47
CA ALA A 118 -51.08 -25.83 -24.37
C ALA A 118 -51.86 -24.52 -24.37
N LEU A 119 -51.25 -23.46 -23.85
CA LEU A 119 -51.74 -22.09 -24.05
C LEU A 119 -51.66 -21.71 -25.54
N PRO A 120 -52.62 -20.94 -26.06
CA PRO A 120 -52.66 -20.53 -27.45
C PRO A 120 -51.46 -19.62 -27.76
N LYS A 121 -50.86 -19.84 -28.95
CA LYS A 121 -49.78 -19.02 -29.52
C LYS A 121 -50.17 -17.54 -29.46
N GLN A 122 -49.54 -16.77 -28.57
CA GLN A 122 -49.64 -15.32 -28.58
C GLN A 122 -48.99 -14.79 -29.86
N GLU A 123 -49.72 -13.91 -30.56
CA GLU A 123 -49.27 -13.24 -31.77
C GLU A 123 -48.01 -12.41 -31.50
N SER A 124 -47.04 -12.54 -32.40
CA SER A 124 -45.74 -11.88 -32.30
C SER A 124 -45.89 -10.35 -32.34
N HIS A 125 -45.72 -9.69 -31.19
CA HIS A 125 -45.59 -8.23 -31.16
C HIS A 125 -44.29 -7.82 -31.88
N PRO A 126 -44.30 -6.80 -32.77
CA PRO A 126 -43.12 -6.41 -33.54
C PRO A 126 -41.92 -5.92 -32.70
N ARG A 127 -42.12 -5.62 -31.40
CA ARG A 127 -41.04 -5.29 -30.45
C ARG A 127 -40.53 -6.49 -29.64
N GLN A 128 -41.25 -7.61 -29.66
CA GLN A 128 -40.90 -8.86 -28.97
C GLN A 128 -40.71 -9.94 -30.02
N GLY A 129 -39.71 -9.75 -30.88
CA GLY A 129 -39.26 -10.82 -31.77
C GLY A 129 -38.82 -12.03 -30.92
N SER A 130 -39.19 -13.23 -31.34
CA SER A 130 -38.78 -14.49 -30.74
C SER A 130 -37.31 -14.81 -31.06
N PHE A 131 -36.40 -13.93 -30.63
CA PHE A 131 -34.97 -14.09 -30.84
C PHE A 131 -34.46 -15.23 -29.97
N GLN A 132 -33.89 -16.25 -30.62
CA GLN A 132 -33.16 -17.29 -29.93
C GLN A 132 -31.77 -16.75 -29.56
N PRO A 133 -31.12 -17.28 -28.50
CA PRO A 133 -29.75 -16.89 -28.15
C PRO A 133 -28.74 -17.06 -29.30
N SER A 134 -29.03 -17.92 -30.27
CA SER A 134 -28.26 -18.07 -31.52
C SER A 134 -28.37 -16.89 -32.48
N ASP A 135 -29.43 -16.09 -32.38
CA ASP A 135 -29.73 -14.99 -33.31
C ASP A 135 -28.97 -13.71 -32.93
N VAL A 136 -28.35 -13.67 -31.74
CA VAL A 136 -27.59 -12.52 -31.24
C VAL A 136 -26.10 -12.87 -31.23
N SER A 137 -25.43 -12.62 -32.36
CA SER A 137 -23.97 -12.72 -32.47
C SER A 137 -23.30 -11.60 -31.66
N ILE A 138 -22.72 -11.95 -30.51
CA ILE A 138 -22.00 -11.05 -29.57
C ILE A 138 -20.88 -10.24 -30.28
N GLU A 139 -20.39 -10.73 -31.41
CA GLU A 139 -19.34 -10.11 -32.21
C GLU A 139 -19.68 -8.70 -32.73
N LYS A 140 -20.97 -8.36 -32.87
CA LYS A 140 -21.40 -7.01 -33.29
C LYS A 140 -21.44 -5.97 -32.17
N MET A 141 -21.31 -6.37 -30.89
CA MET A 141 -21.37 -5.43 -29.76
C MET A 141 -20.04 -4.68 -29.53
N PHE A 142 -18.92 -5.16 -30.09
CA PHE A 142 -17.58 -4.61 -29.83
C PHE A 142 -17.03 -3.69 -30.95
N TYR A 143 -17.84 -3.38 -31.96
CA TYR A 143 -17.42 -2.53 -33.10
C TYR A 143 -17.78 -1.04 -32.99
N PHE A 144 -18.23 -0.56 -31.82
CA PHE A 144 -18.44 0.86 -31.57
C PHE A 144 -17.39 1.40 -30.58
N GLY A 145 -16.14 1.51 -31.03
CA GLY A 145 -15.06 2.04 -30.18
C GLY A 145 -13.72 2.32 -30.85
N LYS A 146 -13.66 2.42 -32.18
CA LYS A 146 -12.47 2.94 -32.88
C LYS A 146 -12.88 3.92 -33.97
N LYS A 147 -13.08 5.18 -33.59
CA LYS A 147 -12.78 6.37 -34.40
C LYS A 147 -12.40 7.50 -33.46
#